data_AF-L0NJ22-F1
#
_entry.id   AF-L0NJ22-F1
#
_cell.length_a   1.000
_cell.length_b   1.000
_cell.length_c   1.000
_cell.angle_alpha   90.00
_cell.angle_beta   90.00
_cell.angle_gamma   90.00
#
_symmetry.space_group_name_H-M   'P 1'
#
loop_
_entity.id
_entity.type
_entity.pdbx_description
1 polymer ?
#
loop_
_entity_poly.entity_id
_entity_poly.type
_entity_poly.pdbx_seq_one_letter_code
_entity_poly.pdbx_strand_id
1 'polypeptide(L)'
;MRLAASGQLTALEATGRSLAVAEGRLIEAIVTTLARQSVNHAVLVGMKLPVLPVAAELVRRNRLAEYSRLSVDPDSNTRTSYHPDLVLVDRSRRSAIVLDVKRSLGGYNGSGSLLKLRQRMEAAACVLPELLWRDHQRTVVETVGIAIIDASRTCDEIDEGIWGLSQIDELLSVEGAGAAALATIDAFRQCIKTRWRSAVASENRKQDTGDPVQKSLEDDPVRCACGSASERRPVRPVTVGIFRPNAKLAH
;
A
#
# COMPACT_ATOMS: atom_id res chain seq x y z
N MET A 1 1.81 24.74 7.64
CA MET A 1 2.27 24.69 9.04
C MET A 1 2.30 26.04 9.74
N ARG A 2 3.00 27.09 9.27
CA ARG A 2 3.01 28.40 9.96
C ARG A 2 1.63 29.05 10.11
N LEU A 3 0.85 29.12 9.02
CA LEU A 3 -0.54 29.59 9.04
C LEU A 3 -1.47 28.75 9.94
N ALA A 4 -1.20 27.44 10.04
CA ALA A 4 -1.93 26.57 10.96
C ALA A 4 -1.54 26.86 12.41
N ALA A 5 -0.26 27.13 12.67
CA ALA A 5 0.27 27.45 13.99
C ALA A 5 -0.19 28.83 14.50
N SER A 6 -0.53 29.76 13.60
CA SER A 6 -1.13 31.05 13.94
C SER A 6 -2.65 30.96 14.23
N GLY A 7 -3.22 29.75 14.28
CA GLY A 7 -4.63 29.53 14.63
C GLY A 7 -5.62 29.67 13.47
N GLN A 8 -5.17 29.80 12.22
CA GLN A 8 -6.09 29.85 11.08
C GLN A 8 -6.72 28.47 10.86
N LEU A 9 -8.04 28.38 11.11
CA LEU A 9 -8.77 27.10 11.12
C LEU A 9 -8.67 26.34 9.79
N THR A 10 -8.82 27.03 8.65
CA THR A 10 -8.70 26.40 7.32
C THR A 10 -7.30 25.84 7.06
N ALA A 11 -6.26 26.53 7.51
CA ALA A 11 -4.88 26.08 7.39
C ALA A 11 -4.58 24.89 8.33
N LEU A 12 -5.19 24.86 9.52
CA LEU A 12 -5.11 23.75 10.45
C LEU A 12 -5.74 22.49 9.86
N GLU A 13 -6.95 22.59 9.34
CA GLU A 13 -7.63 21.47 8.68
C GLU A 13 -6.85 20.93 7.48
N ALA A 14 -6.39 21.83 6.60
CA ALA A 14 -5.60 21.44 5.43
C ALA A 14 -4.30 20.74 5.86
N THR A 15 -3.61 21.29 6.87
CA THR A 15 -2.39 20.67 7.41
C THR A 15 -2.67 19.29 8.01
N GLY A 16 -3.76 19.13 8.77
CA GLY A 16 -4.18 17.86 9.34
C GLY A 16 -4.46 16.79 8.27
N ARG A 17 -5.22 17.15 7.22
CA ARG A 17 -5.48 16.26 6.07
C ARG A 17 -4.19 15.87 5.36
N SER A 18 -3.32 16.83 5.06
CA SER A 18 -2.04 16.56 4.40
C SER A 18 -1.15 15.65 5.25
N LEU A 19 -1.13 15.83 6.57
CA LEU A 19 -0.36 14.99 7.48
C LEU A 19 -0.89 13.56 7.51
N ALA A 20 -2.21 13.38 7.57
CA ALA A 20 -2.82 12.06 7.55
C ALA A 20 -2.50 11.30 6.25
N VAL A 21 -2.54 11.99 5.09
CA VAL A 21 -2.17 11.41 3.79
C VAL A 21 -0.68 11.05 3.75
N ALA A 22 0.19 11.92 4.25
CA ALA A 22 1.63 11.67 4.28
C ALA A 22 1.98 10.49 5.20
N GLU A 23 1.33 10.38 6.35
CA GLU A 23 1.48 9.24 7.26
C GLU A 23 1.01 7.94 6.61
N GLY A 24 -0.15 7.93 5.95
CA GLY A 24 -0.64 6.76 5.21
C GLY A 24 0.35 6.26 4.16
N ARG A 25 0.83 7.15 3.29
CA ARG A 25 1.84 6.83 2.26
C ARG A 25 3.16 6.33 2.85
N LEU A 26 3.58 6.88 3.99
CA LEU A 26 4.77 6.43 4.69
C LEU A 26 4.60 4.98 5.16
N ILE A 27 3.44 4.64 5.75
CA ILE A 27 3.17 3.28 6.24
C ILE A 27 3.14 2.30 5.06
N GLU A 28 2.45 2.62 3.97
CA GLU A 28 2.44 1.80 2.74
C GLU A 28 3.87 1.57 2.21
N ALA A 29 4.70 2.62 2.17
CA ALA A 29 6.08 2.54 1.72
C ALA A 29 6.96 1.68 2.66
N ILE A 30 6.78 1.80 3.97
CA ILE A 30 7.48 0.99 4.98
C ILE A 30 7.14 -0.49 4.79
N VAL A 31 5.85 -0.83 4.76
CA VAL A 31 5.40 -2.22 4.59
C VAL A 31 5.92 -2.80 3.28
N THR A 32 5.82 -2.04 2.18
CA THR A 32 6.34 -2.46 0.88
C THR A 32 7.85 -2.69 0.90
N THR A 33 8.60 -1.82 1.58
CA THR A 33 10.06 -1.93 1.68
C THR A 33 10.47 -3.14 2.50
N LEU A 34 9.81 -3.37 3.64
CA LEU A 34 10.04 -4.54 4.49
C LEU A 34 9.66 -5.83 3.78
N ALA A 35 8.52 -5.87 3.11
CA ALA A 35 8.09 -7.04 2.33
C ALA A 35 9.14 -7.45 1.27
N ARG A 36 9.77 -6.47 0.62
CA ARG A 36 10.83 -6.70 -0.39
C ARG A 36 12.13 -7.25 0.19
N GLN A 37 12.33 -7.21 1.50
CA GLN A 37 13.47 -7.84 2.17
C GLN A 37 13.24 -9.33 2.40
N SER A 38 12.01 -9.82 2.27
CA SER A 38 11.70 -11.23 2.41
C SER A 38 12.35 -12.05 1.31
N VAL A 39 13.03 -13.14 1.69
CA VAL A 39 13.60 -14.11 0.75
C VAL A 39 12.52 -15.04 0.17
N ASN A 40 11.41 -15.20 0.89
CA ASN A 40 10.37 -16.17 0.57
C ASN A 40 9.25 -15.60 -0.30
N HIS A 41 9.07 -14.27 -0.29
CA HIS A 41 7.98 -13.60 -0.98
C HIS A 41 8.42 -12.91 -2.27
N ALA A 42 7.74 -13.23 -3.37
CA ALA A 42 7.69 -12.32 -4.51
C ALA A 42 6.65 -11.23 -4.21
N VAL A 43 7.08 -9.97 -4.27
CA VAL A 43 6.23 -8.81 -3.96
C VAL A 43 5.76 -8.14 -5.24
N LEU A 44 4.45 -8.15 -5.48
CA LEU A 44 3.80 -7.50 -6.61
C LEU A 44 3.07 -6.25 -6.12
N VAL A 45 3.27 -5.13 -6.81
CA VAL A 45 2.65 -3.83 -6.48
C VAL A 45 1.93 -3.28 -7.71
N GLY A 46 0.86 -2.52 -7.50
CA GLY A 46 0.09 -1.93 -8.60
C GLY A 46 -0.75 -2.93 -9.39
N MET A 47 -1.04 -4.10 -8.81
CA MET A 47 -1.95 -5.09 -9.38
C MET A 47 -3.34 -4.49 -9.56
N LYS A 48 -4.01 -4.86 -10.64
CA LYS A 48 -5.42 -4.56 -10.89
C LYS A 48 -6.18 -5.87 -10.94
N LEU A 49 -6.92 -6.17 -9.88
CA LEU A 49 -7.67 -7.42 -9.74
C LEU A 49 -9.14 -7.18 -10.11
N PRO A 50 -9.71 -7.85 -11.12
CA PRO A 50 -11.15 -7.79 -11.39
C PRO A 50 -11.96 -8.28 -10.18
N VAL A 51 -13.06 -7.59 -9.88
CA VAL A 51 -14.01 -8.03 -8.84
C VAL A 51 -15.25 -8.57 -9.52
N LEU A 52 -15.29 -9.89 -9.68
CA LEU A 52 -16.34 -10.56 -10.46
C LEU A 52 -17.61 -10.74 -9.63
N PRO A 53 -18.81 -10.53 -10.22
CA PRO A 53 -20.08 -10.75 -9.50
C PRO A 53 -20.21 -12.17 -8.93
N VAL A 54 -19.73 -13.18 -9.68
CA VAL A 54 -19.76 -14.58 -9.23
C VAL A 54 -18.84 -14.82 -8.02
N ALA A 55 -17.66 -14.20 -7.99
CA ALA A 55 -16.75 -14.28 -6.86
C ALA A 55 -17.33 -13.54 -5.63
N ALA A 56 -17.93 -12.38 -5.84
CA ALA A 56 -18.60 -11.63 -4.77
C ALA A 56 -19.76 -12.43 -4.16
N GLU A 57 -20.53 -13.16 -4.98
CA GLU A 57 -21.62 -13.99 -4.49
C GLU A 57 -21.13 -15.25 -3.77
N LEU A 58 -20.04 -15.86 -4.26
CA LEU A 58 -19.35 -16.97 -3.59
C LEU A 58 -18.91 -16.55 -2.19
N VAL A 59 -18.24 -15.41 -2.08
CA VAL A 59 -17.78 -14.84 -0.80
C VAL A 59 -18.94 -14.56 0.16
N ARG A 60 -20.05 -13.99 -0.35
CA ARG A 60 -21.20 -13.65 0.50
C ARG A 60 -21.92 -14.87 1.08
N ARG A 61 -21.86 -16.00 0.39
CA ARG A 61 -22.61 -17.22 0.74
C ARG A 61 -21.81 -18.26 1.52
N ASN A 62 -20.49 -18.15 1.54
CA ASN A 62 -19.60 -19.22 2.02
C ASN A 62 -18.58 -18.67 3.02
N ARG A 63 -18.00 -19.55 3.81
CA ARG A 63 -16.86 -19.23 4.68
C ARG A 63 -15.56 -19.29 3.88
N LEU A 64 -14.56 -18.48 4.23
CA LEU A 64 -13.28 -18.44 3.51
C LEU A 64 -12.63 -19.82 3.32
N ALA A 65 -12.72 -20.68 4.34
CA ALA A 65 -12.19 -22.05 4.29
C ALA A 65 -12.80 -22.91 3.16
N GLU A 66 -14.03 -22.61 2.72
CA GLU A 66 -14.76 -23.39 1.71
C GLU A 66 -14.37 -23.01 0.27
N TYR A 67 -13.84 -21.79 0.06
CA TYR A 67 -13.55 -21.27 -1.27
C TYR A 67 -12.12 -20.76 -1.47
N SER A 68 -11.25 -20.75 -0.46
CA SER A 68 -9.87 -20.24 -0.53
C SER A 68 -8.96 -20.95 -1.55
N ARG A 69 -9.37 -22.13 -2.02
CA ARG A 69 -8.69 -22.93 -3.04
C ARG A 69 -9.32 -22.84 -4.43
N LEU A 70 -10.43 -22.10 -4.55
CA LEU A 70 -11.11 -21.92 -5.82
C LEU A 70 -10.49 -20.75 -6.58
N SER A 71 -10.37 -20.96 -7.90
CA SER A 71 -9.93 -19.95 -8.85
C SER A 71 -11.10 -19.64 -9.79
N VAL A 72 -11.37 -18.35 -9.99
CA VAL A 72 -12.40 -17.89 -10.93
C VAL A 72 -11.72 -17.23 -12.11
N ASP A 73 -12.11 -17.65 -13.32
CA ASP A 73 -11.54 -17.14 -14.56
C ASP A 73 -11.83 -15.63 -14.74
N PRO A 74 -10.78 -14.78 -14.93
CA PRO A 74 -10.93 -13.35 -15.17
C PRO A 74 -11.57 -12.98 -16.51
N ASP A 75 -11.82 -13.90 -17.46
CA ASP A 75 -12.28 -13.60 -18.84
C ASP A 75 -13.63 -12.86 -18.96
N SER A 76 -14.30 -12.57 -17.84
CA SER A 76 -15.45 -11.67 -17.82
C SER A 76 -15.04 -10.20 -18.01
N ASN A 77 -15.75 -9.49 -18.91
CA ASN A 77 -15.57 -8.05 -19.18
C ASN A 77 -16.10 -7.18 -18.01
N THR A 78 -15.49 -7.34 -16.84
CA THR A 78 -15.93 -6.72 -15.60
C THR A 78 -15.38 -5.30 -15.49
N ARG A 79 -16.28 -4.34 -15.26
CA ARG A 79 -15.92 -2.92 -15.10
C ARG A 79 -15.31 -2.59 -13.74
N THR A 80 -15.57 -3.40 -12.73
CA THR A 80 -15.10 -3.22 -11.35
C THR A 80 -13.77 -3.91 -11.11
N SER A 81 -12.78 -3.14 -10.65
CA SER A 81 -11.50 -3.67 -10.21
C SER A 81 -11.18 -3.22 -8.79
N TYR A 82 -10.43 -4.07 -8.10
CA TYR A 82 -9.78 -3.79 -6.84
C TYR A 82 -8.28 -3.60 -7.06
N HIS A 83 -7.72 -2.65 -6.34
CA HIS A 83 -6.30 -2.30 -6.40
C HIS A 83 -5.72 -2.50 -5.00
N PRO A 84 -5.16 -3.68 -4.70
CA PRO A 84 -4.46 -3.88 -3.44
C PRO A 84 -3.17 -3.05 -3.42
N ASP A 85 -2.72 -2.68 -2.22
CA ASP A 85 -1.43 -2.03 -2.03
C ASP A 85 -0.29 -2.99 -2.42
N LEU A 86 -0.42 -4.27 -2.04
CA LEU A 86 0.53 -5.31 -2.39
C LEU A 86 -0.11 -6.69 -2.50
N VAL A 87 0.52 -7.54 -3.32
CA VAL A 87 0.29 -8.98 -3.34
C VAL A 87 1.61 -9.67 -3.00
N LEU A 88 1.59 -10.51 -1.96
CA LEU A 88 2.72 -11.34 -1.56
C LEU A 88 2.51 -12.74 -2.12
N VAL A 89 3.50 -13.29 -2.79
CA VAL A 89 3.44 -14.65 -3.33
C VAL A 89 4.56 -15.49 -2.74
N ASP A 90 4.20 -16.51 -1.97
CA ASP A 90 5.13 -17.53 -1.48
C ASP A 90 5.08 -18.72 -2.45
N ARG A 91 6.15 -18.85 -3.24
CA ARG A 91 6.29 -19.94 -4.22
C ARG A 91 6.51 -21.30 -3.58
N SER A 92 7.12 -21.34 -2.39
CA SER A 92 7.40 -22.58 -1.68
C SER A 92 6.13 -23.20 -1.12
N ARG A 93 5.25 -22.36 -0.57
CA ARG A 93 3.95 -22.75 -0.01
C ARG A 93 2.82 -22.75 -1.05
N ARG A 94 3.10 -22.29 -2.27
CA ARG A 94 2.11 -22.11 -3.35
C ARG A 94 0.90 -21.32 -2.85
N SER A 95 1.18 -20.25 -2.10
CA SER A 95 0.17 -19.41 -1.46
C SER A 95 0.39 -17.95 -1.82
N ALA A 96 -0.67 -17.16 -1.83
CA ALA A 96 -0.57 -15.71 -1.98
C ALA A 96 -1.44 -14.97 -0.97
N ILE A 97 -1.08 -13.73 -0.69
CA ILE A 97 -1.82 -12.83 0.19
C ILE A 97 -2.10 -11.54 -0.56
N VAL A 98 -3.38 -11.16 -0.67
CA VAL A 98 -3.80 -9.83 -1.12
C VAL A 98 -3.80 -8.90 0.10
N LEU A 99 -2.94 -7.89 0.10
CA LEU A 99 -2.67 -7.09 1.28
C LEU A 99 -3.04 -5.62 1.04
N ASP A 100 -3.70 -5.03 2.04
CA ASP A 100 -4.12 -3.63 2.06
C ASP A 100 -3.66 -2.99 3.37
N VAL A 101 -3.05 -1.82 3.30
CA VAL A 101 -2.50 -1.10 4.43
C VAL A 101 -3.40 0.06 4.77
N LYS A 102 -3.77 0.19 6.03
CA LYS A 102 -4.60 1.29 6.51
C LYS A 102 -3.89 2.01 7.65
N ARG A 103 -3.88 3.35 7.54
CA ARG A 103 -3.41 4.22 8.61
C ARG A 103 -4.17 3.97 9.91
N SER A 104 -5.49 3.83 9.82
CA SER A 104 -6.37 3.51 10.93
C SER A 104 -7.65 2.87 10.45
N LEU A 105 -8.16 1.88 11.18
CA LEU A 105 -9.49 1.30 10.97
C LEU A 105 -10.60 2.00 11.75
N GLY A 106 -10.28 2.99 12.60
CA GLY A 106 -11.29 3.68 13.42
C GLY A 106 -12.46 4.29 12.64
N GLY A 107 -12.25 4.70 11.39
CA GLY A 107 -13.30 5.20 10.50
C GLY A 107 -14.20 4.12 9.87
N TYR A 108 -13.83 2.85 10.01
CA TYR A 108 -14.59 1.70 9.49
C TYR A 108 -15.52 1.09 10.54
N ASN A 109 -15.32 1.40 11.82
CA ASN A 109 -16.15 0.93 12.92
C ASN A 109 -17.59 1.46 12.79
N GLY A 110 -18.59 0.58 12.95
CA GLY A 110 -20.02 0.94 13.01
C GLY A 110 -20.75 1.15 11.67
N SER A 111 -20.05 1.21 10.52
CA SER A 111 -20.68 1.48 9.21
C SER A 111 -20.79 0.26 8.28
N GLY A 112 -20.25 -0.90 8.69
CA GLY A 112 -20.13 -2.08 7.84
C GLY A 112 -19.14 -1.91 6.67
N SER A 113 -18.42 -0.79 6.62
CA SER A 113 -17.44 -0.50 5.57
C SER A 113 -16.29 -1.51 5.56
N LEU A 114 -15.85 -1.97 6.74
CA LEU A 114 -14.79 -2.97 6.87
C LEU A 114 -15.19 -4.30 6.23
N LEU A 115 -16.42 -4.76 6.51
CA LEU A 115 -16.97 -5.97 5.91
C LEU A 115 -17.04 -5.84 4.38
N LYS A 116 -17.48 -4.69 3.86
CA LYS A 116 -17.53 -4.43 2.42
C LYS A 116 -16.14 -4.41 1.77
N LEU A 117 -15.13 -3.87 2.46
CA LEU A 117 -13.74 -3.92 2.00
C LEU A 117 -13.25 -5.36 1.96
N ARG A 118 -13.43 -6.09 3.06
CA ARG A 118 -13.04 -7.50 3.19
C ARG A 118 -13.65 -8.37 2.10
N GLN A 119 -14.96 -8.31 1.91
CA GLN A 119 -15.65 -9.09 0.88
C GLN A 119 -15.15 -8.75 -0.53
N ARG A 120 -14.80 -7.48 -0.79
CA ARG A 120 -14.23 -7.06 -2.07
C ARG A 120 -12.82 -7.62 -2.27
N MET A 121 -12.00 -7.63 -1.22
CA MET A 121 -10.67 -8.23 -1.24
C MET A 121 -10.75 -9.74 -1.47
N GLU A 122 -11.63 -10.44 -0.76
CA GLU A 122 -11.86 -11.89 -0.93
C GLU A 122 -12.33 -12.22 -2.34
N ALA A 123 -13.27 -11.43 -2.90
CA ALA A 123 -13.76 -11.63 -4.25
C ALA A 123 -12.65 -11.41 -5.30
N ALA A 124 -11.78 -10.42 -5.08
CA ALA A 124 -10.61 -10.19 -5.93
C ALA A 124 -9.56 -11.31 -5.79
N ALA A 125 -9.39 -11.84 -4.58
CA ALA A 125 -8.48 -12.93 -4.28
C ALA A 125 -8.83 -14.22 -5.03
N CYS A 126 -10.12 -14.51 -5.24
CA CYS A 126 -10.57 -15.65 -6.05
C CYS A 126 -10.07 -15.63 -7.51
N VAL A 127 -9.74 -14.45 -8.05
CA VAL A 127 -9.27 -14.29 -9.44
C VAL A 127 -7.74 -14.33 -9.52
N LEU A 128 -7.07 -14.13 -8.40
CA LEU A 128 -5.62 -13.98 -8.34
C LEU A 128 -4.85 -15.21 -8.87
N PRO A 129 -5.22 -16.48 -8.59
CA PRO A 129 -4.46 -17.62 -9.09
C PRO A 129 -4.36 -17.66 -10.62
N GLU A 130 -5.47 -17.46 -11.33
CA GLU A 130 -5.46 -17.38 -12.80
C GLU A 130 -4.61 -16.21 -13.31
N LEU A 131 -4.70 -15.02 -12.69
CA LEU A 131 -3.90 -13.86 -13.12
C LEU A 131 -2.41 -14.06 -12.86
N LEU A 132 -2.04 -14.69 -11.76
CA LEU A 132 -0.64 -15.03 -11.48
C LEU A 132 -0.12 -16.07 -12.48
N TRP A 133 -0.97 -17.03 -12.86
CA TRP A 133 -0.62 -18.02 -13.86
C TRP A 133 -0.46 -17.41 -15.27
N ARG A 134 -1.42 -16.59 -15.71
CA ARG A 134 -1.45 -16.00 -17.06
C ARG A 134 -0.40 -14.91 -17.24
N ASP A 135 -0.32 -13.98 -16.28
CA ASP A 135 0.39 -12.72 -16.47
C ASP A 135 1.71 -12.63 -15.65
N HIS A 136 1.92 -13.52 -14.67
CA HIS A 136 3.06 -13.45 -13.74
C HIS A 136 3.91 -14.73 -13.72
N GLN A 137 4.57 -15.01 -14.84
CA GLN A 137 5.56 -16.09 -14.97
C GLN A 137 5.00 -17.50 -14.67
N ARG A 138 3.69 -17.74 -14.88
CA ARG A 138 3.07 -19.03 -14.55
C ARG A 138 3.30 -19.42 -13.09
N THR A 139 3.22 -18.43 -12.20
CA THR A 139 3.37 -18.68 -10.77
C THR A 139 2.15 -19.43 -10.27
N VAL A 140 2.32 -20.68 -9.83
CA VAL A 140 1.21 -21.49 -9.33
C VAL A 140 0.91 -21.16 -7.89
N VAL A 141 -0.32 -20.75 -7.64
CA VAL A 141 -0.87 -20.51 -6.30
C VAL A 141 -2.11 -21.38 -6.12
N GLU A 142 -2.14 -22.13 -5.03
CA GLU A 142 -3.23 -23.04 -4.66
C GLU A 142 -4.15 -22.45 -3.59
N THR A 143 -3.64 -21.50 -2.80
CA THR A 143 -4.40 -20.85 -1.73
C THR A 143 -4.17 -19.35 -1.74
N VAL A 144 -5.23 -18.58 -1.59
CA VAL A 144 -5.14 -17.13 -1.48
C VAL A 144 -5.82 -16.66 -0.20
N GLY A 145 -5.08 -15.91 0.60
CA GLY A 145 -5.59 -15.19 1.76
C GLY A 145 -5.68 -13.69 1.51
N ILE A 146 -6.29 -12.98 2.45
CA ILE A 146 -6.30 -11.52 2.48
C ILE A 146 -5.74 -11.04 3.83
N ALA A 147 -5.13 -9.85 3.84
CA ALA A 147 -4.66 -9.22 5.06
C ALA A 147 -4.87 -7.71 5.01
N ILE A 148 -5.42 -7.14 6.07
CA ILE A 148 -5.57 -5.70 6.26
C ILE A 148 -4.68 -5.30 7.43
N ILE A 149 -3.68 -4.45 7.18
CA ILE A 149 -2.81 -3.94 8.24
C ILE A 149 -3.44 -2.68 8.85
N ASP A 150 -3.68 -2.68 10.16
CA ASP A 150 -4.05 -1.50 10.93
C ASP A 150 -2.84 -0.87 11.64
N ALA A 151 -2.34 0.23 11.08
CA ALA A 151 -1.21 0.96 11.66
C ALA A 151 -1.57 1.81 12.89
N SER A 152 -2.86 1.92 13.24
CA SER A 152 -3.30 2.69 14.41
C SER A 152 -3.31 1.89 15.71
N ARG A 153 -3.04 0.57 15.64
CA ARG A 153 -3.09 -0.36 16.79
C ARG A 153 -4.48 -0.38 17.44
N THR A 154 -5.54 -0.15 16.65
CA THR A 154 -6.91 -0.10 17.17
C THR A 154 -7.59 -1.46 17.14
N CYS A 155 -7.14 -2.37 16.28
CA CYS A 155 -7.73 -3.69 16.10
C CYS A 155 -6.65 -4.67 15.62
N ASP A 156 -6.51 -5.78 16.35
CA ASP A 156 -5.64 -6.89 16.02
C ASP A 156 -6.49 -8.18 16.05
N GLU A 157 -7.26 -8.42 14.99
CA GLU A 157 -8.14 -9.59 14.81
C GLU A 157 -7.60 -10.47 13.67
N ILE A 158 -6.51 -11.18 13.94
CA ILE A 158 -5.80 -11.99 12.94
C ILE A 158 -6.72 -13.01 12.27
N ASP A 159 -7.61 -13.65 13.03
CA ASP A 159 -8.57 -14.63 12.53
C ASP A 159 -9.54 -14.03 11.49
N GLU A 160 -9.80 -12.73 11.56
CA GLU A 160 -10.63 -11.98 10.61
C GLU A 160 -9.81 -11.31 9.50
N GLY A 161 -8.50 -11.59 9.44
CA GLY A 161 -7.56 -11.05 8.46
C GLY A 161 -7.06 -9.64 8.79
N ILE A 162 -7.20 -9.17 10.03
CA ILE A 162 -6.75 -7.84 10.47
C ILE A 162 -5.47 -7.98 11.29
N TRP A 163 -4.43 -7.27 10.87
CA TRP A 163 -3.09 -7.38 11.45
C TRP A 163 -2.64 -6.05 12.03
N GLY A 164 -2.18 -6.07 13.27
CA GLY A 164 -1.48 -4.93 13.85
C GLY A 164 -0.10 -4.75 13.22
N LEU A 165 0.39 -3.51 13.15
CA LEU A 165 1.73 -3.27 12.61
C LEU A 165 2.86 -3.97 13.39
N SER A 166 2.64 -4.27 14.68
CA SER A 166 3.57 -5.05 15.51
C SER A 166 3.68 -6.52 15.10
N GLN A 167 2.73 -7.05 14.33
CA GLN A 167 2.63 -8.48 14.01
C GLN A 167 3.06 -8.79 12.57
N ILE A 168 3.54 -7.78 11.82
CA ILE A 168 3.87 -7.96 10.40
C ILE A 168 5.12 -8.83 10.16
N ASP A 169 5.89 -9.16 11.20
CA ASP A 169 7.03 -10.07 11.11
C ASP A 169 6.63 -11.42 10.53
N GLU A 170 5.54 -11.99 11.06
CA GLU A 170 4.99 -13.26 10.61
C GLU A 170 4.40 -13.14 9.20
N LEU A 171 3.60 -12.09 8.99
CA LEU A 171 2.93 -11.83 7.71
C LEU A 171 3.91 -11.62 6.54
N LEU A 172 5.02 -10.91 6.79
CA LEU A 172 6.04 -10.62 5.78
C LEU A 172 7.17 -11.65 5.77
N SER A 173 7.23 -12.52 6.77
CA SER A 173 8.37 -13.43 7.04
C SER A 173 9.70 -12.66 7.08
N VAL A 174 9.73 -11.57 7.85
CA VAL A 174 10.91 -10.72 8.08
C VAL A 174 10.99 -10.41 9.57
N GLU A 175 12.00 -10.95 10.23
CA GLU A 175 12.24 -10.73 11.65
C GLU A 175 12.52 -9.24 11.94
N GLY A 176 11.87 -8.68 12.95
CA GLY A 176 12.01 -7.30 13.37
C GLY A 176 11.26 -6.28 12.50
N ALA A 177 10.47 -6.73 11.52
CA ALA A 177 9.76 -5.84 10.59
C ALA A 177 8.80 -4.88 11.31
N GLY A 178 7.98 -5.37 12.23
CA GLY A 178 7.04 -4.62 13.02
C GLY A 178 7.72 -3.63 13.95
N ALA A 179 8.81 -4.05 14.61
CA ALA A 179 9.63 -3.15 15.43
C ALA A 179 10.21 -2.00 14.59
N ALA A 180 10.79 -2.30 13.43
CA ALA A 180 11.34 -1.30 12.52
C ALA A 180 10.25 -0.35 11.98
N ALA A 181 9.07 -0.89 11.62
CA ALA A 181 7.95 -0.11 11.13
C ALA A 181 7.42 0.86 12.19
N LEU A 182 7.22 0.37 13.42
CA LEU A 182 6.78 1.19 14.54
C LEU A 182 7.79 2.29 14.87
N ALA A 183 9.08 1.95 14.95
CA ALA A 183 10.14 2.93 15.21
C ALA A 183 10.17 4.04 14.14
N THR A 184 10.00 3.67 12.87
CA THR A 184 10.00 4.64 11.76
C THR A 184 8.79 5.58 11.83
N ILE A 185 7.60 5.06 12.14
CA ILE A 185 6.39 5.88 12.32
C ILE A 185 6.52 6.81 13.53
N ASP A 186 7.08 6.30 14.65
CA ASP A 186 7.29 7.11 15.84
C ASP A 186 8.30 8.23 15.58
N ALA A 187 9.38 7.97 14.84
CA ALA A 187 10.32 9.00 14.40
C ALA A 187 9.65 10.08 13.52
N PHE A 188 8.78 9.66 12.58
CA PHE A 188 7.99 10.58 11.77
C PHE A 188 7.09 11.47 12.64
N ARG A 189 6.31 10.87 13.55
CA ARG A 189 5.41 11.60 14.46
C ARG A 189 6.16 12.56 15.37
N GLN A 190 7.32 12.15 15.88
CA GLN A 190 8.19 13.01 16.69
C GLN A 190 8.72 14.21 15.89
N CYS A 191 9.17 14.00 14.66
CA CYS A 191 9.62 15.07 13.77
C CYS A 191 8.52 16.11 13.55
N ILE A 192 7.29 15.65 13.26
CA ILE A 192 6.13 16.52 13.08
C ILE A 192 5.80 17.29 14.36
N LYS A 193 5.80 16.61 15.51
CA LYS A 193 5.55 17.22 16.83
C LYS A 193 6.56 18.33 17.15
N THR A 194 7.85 18.09 16.89
CA THR A 194 8.92 19.07 17.11
C THR A 194 8.77 20.27 16.18
N ARG A 195 8.48 20.04 14.89
CA ARG A 195 8.24 21.11 13.91
C ARG A 195 7.00 21.94 14.27
N TRP A 196 5.93 21.29 14.71
CA TRP A 196 4.71 21.97 15.15
C TRP A 196 4.97 22.89 16.34
N ARG A 197 5.61 22.37 17.41
CA ARG A 197 5.97 23.16 18.60
C ARG A 197 6.83 24.37 18.25
N SER A 198 7.81 24.18 17.37
CA SER A 198 8.68 25.26 16.90
C SER A 198 7.91 26.34 16.14
N ALA A 199 6.96 25.94 15.29
CA ALA A 199 6.11 26.88 14.56
C ALA A 199 5.20 27.70 15.51
N VAL A 200 4.54 27.05 16.48
CA VAL A 200 3.72 27.74 17.49
C VAL A 200 4.54 28.72 18.31
N ALA A 201 5.72 28.30 18.80
CA ALA A 201 6.61 29.19 19.55
C ALA A 201 7.14 30.38 18.73
N SER A 202 7.24 30.25 17.41
CA SER A 202 7.62 31.36 16.52
C SER A 202 6.49 32.35 16.28
N GLU A 203 5.24 31.89 16.27
CA GLU A 203 4.07 32.76 16.10
C GLU A 203 3.74 33.52 17.41
N ASN A 204 3.82 32.86 18.57
CA ASN A 204 3.63 33.53 19.87
C ASN A 204 4.65 34.66 20.08
N ARG A 205 5.91 34.44 19.71
CA ARG A 205 6.95 35.48 19.81
C ARG A 205 6.72 36.69 18.91
N LYS A 206 6.03 36.54 17.78
CA LYS A 206 5.65 37.67 16.92
C LYS A 206 4.46 38.46 17.48
N GLN A 207 3.62 37.82 18.29
CA GLN A 207 2.48 38.49 18.95
C GLN A 207 2.92 39.34 20.15
N ASP A 208 4.01 38.97 20.84
CA ASP A 208 4.56 39.73 21.97
C ASP A 208 5.35 41.00 21.55
N THR A 209 5.71 41.14 20.27
CA THR A 209 6.40 42.31 19.72
C THR A 209 5.44 43.13 18.87
N GLY A 210 4.78 44.12 19.46
CA GLY A 210 3.90 45.07 18.75
C GLY A 210 4.67 46.08 17.86
N ASP A 211 4.08 46.32 16.67
CA ASP A 211 4.33 47.36 15.65
C ASP A 211 5.60 47.32 14.75
N PRO A 212 5.58 47.94 13.53
CA PRO A 212 4.49 48.17 12.58
C PRO A 212 4.78 47.58 11.17
N VAL A 213 3.76 47.70 10.31
CA VAL A 213 3.75 47.37 8.86
C VAL A 213 4.86 48.10 8.08
N GLN A 214 5.59 47.36 7.23
CA GLN A 214 6.22 47.92 6.03
C GLN A 214 5.95 47.03 4.80
N LYS A 215 5.40 47.69 3.76
CA LYS A 215 5.18 47.21 2.39
C LYS A 215 6.41 47.49 1.53
N SER A 216 6.77 46.52 0.68
CA SER A 216 7.31 46.64 -0.70
C SER A 216 7.60 45.19 -1.18
N LEU A 217 6.99 44.61 -2.23
CA LEU A 217 7.09 44.84 -3.70
C LEU A 217 8.57 45.03 -4.11
N GLU A 218 9.21 44.23 -4.97
CA GLU A 218 8.78 43.70 -6.29
C GLU A 218 9.50 42.39 -6.68
N ASP A 219 8.99 41.81 -7.78
CA ASP A 219 9.34 40.58 -8.50
C ASP A 219 10.72 40.58 -9.19
N ASP A 220 11.30 39.39 -9.39
CA ASP A 220 11.74 38.90 -10.72
C ASP A 220 12.17 37.40 -10.71
N PRO A 221 12.19 36.71 -11.86
CA PRO A 221 11.82 35.30 -11.97
C PRO A 221 12.99 34.33 -11.81
N VAL A 222 12.77 33.24 -11.07
CA VAL A 222 13.70 32.10 -11.07
C VAL A 222 13.26 31.05 -12.10
N ARG A 223 14.15 30.87 -13.07
CA ARG A 223 14.04 29.98 -14.23
C ARG A 223 13.79 28.52 -13.84
N CYS A 224 12.87 27.93 -14.58
CA CYS A 224 12.61 26.50 -14.66
C CYS A 224 13.81 25.78 -15.29
N ALA A 225 14.37 24.78 -14.59
CA ALA A 225 15.31 23.83 -15.16
C ALA A 225 14.59 22.49 -15.36
N CYS A 226 14.25 22.21 -16.61
CA CYS A 226 13.89 20.89 -17.10
C CYS A 226 15.09 19.95 -16.96
N GLY A 227 14.99 18.99 -16.04
CA GLY A 227 15.88 17.83 -15.93
C GLY A 227 15.33 16.66 -16.73
N SER A 228 16.19 16.07 -17.54
CA SER A 228 15.95 15.17 -18.65
C SER A 228 15.32 13.82 -18.30
N ALA A 229 14.61 13.28 -19.29
CA ALA A 229 14.14 11.90 -19.34
C ALA A 229 15.31 10.92 -19.23
N SER A 230 15.23 9.98 -18.28
CA SER A 230 16.05 8.78 -18.27
C SER A 230 15.52 7.84 -19.34
N GLU A 231 16.29 7.69 -20.43
CA GLU A 231 16.09 6.68 -21.46
C GLU A 231 16.07 5.29 -20.81
N ARG A 232 14.90 4.64 -20.86
CA ARG A 232 14.80 3.21 -20.57
C ARG A 232 15.52 2.45 -21.69
N ARG A 233 16.62 1.81 -21.33
CA ARG A 233 17.35 0.88 -22.18
C ARG A 233 16.38 -0.23 -22.63
N PRO A 234 16.21 -0.51 -23.94
CA PRO A 234 15.35 -1.59 -24.39
C PRO A 234 15.88 -2.92 -23.86
N VAL A 235 15.01 -3.68 -23.18
CA VAL A 235 15.29 -5.06 -22.80
C VAL A 235 15.41 -5.87 -24.08
N ARG A 236 16.53 -6.61 -24.23
CA ARG A 236 16.73 -7.48 -25.39
C ARG A 236 15.57 -8.48 -25.48
N PRO A 237 14.99 -8.73 -26.67
CA PRO A 237 13.99 -9.77 -26.83
C PRO A 237 14.60 -11.12 -26.45
N VAL A 238 13.90 -11.86 -25.60
CA VAL A 238 14.24 -13.25 -25.29
C VAL A 238 13.85 -14.07 -26.52
N THR A 239 14.84 -14.70 -27.15
CA THR A 239 14.59 -15.64 -28.24
C THR A 239 14.02 -16.93 -27.66
N VAL A 240 12.73 -17.13 -27.84
CA VAL A 240 12.06 -18.40 -27.56
C VAL A 240 12.24 -19.30 -28.78
N GLY A 241 13.13 -20.27 -28.67
CA GLY A 241 13.29 -21.36 -29.63
C GLY A 241 12.64 -22.64 -29.11
N ILE A 242 12.25 -23.53 -30.01
CA ILE A 242 11.84 -24.89 -29.66
C ILE A 242 13.06 -25.61 -29.08
N PHE A 243 12.98 -26.06 -27.83
CA PHE A 243 13.98 -26.94 -27.24
C PHE A 243 14.02 -28.25 -28.03
N ARG A 244 15.09 -28.45 -28.79
CA ARG A 244 15.37 -29.70 -29.50
C ARG A 244 16.55 -30.39 -28.82
N PRO A 245 16.34 -31.40 -27.97
CA PRO A 245 17.45 -32.23 -27.54
C PRO A 245 18.00 -32.92 -28.82
N ASN A 246 19.28 -32.64 -29.16
CA ASN A 246 20.03 -33.17 -30.31
C ASN A 246 19.88 -32.51 -31.70
N ALA A 247 19.50 -31.23 -31.80
CA ALA A 247 19.72 -30.50 -33.06
C ALA A 247 21.21 -30.10 -33.17
N LYS A 248 21.99 -30.82 -33.99
CA LYS A 248 23.33 -30.37 -34.39
C LYS A 248 23.22 -28.98 -35.03
N LEU A 249 24.05 -28.05 -34.55
CA LEU A 249 24.22 -26.72 -35.15
C LEU A 249 24.58 -26.89 -36.64
N ALA A 250 23.67 -26.47 -37.52
CA ALA A 250 23.99 -26.22 -38.92
C ALA A 250 24.15 -24.70 -39.08
N HIS A 251 25.23 -24.32 -39.77
CA HIS A 251 25.75 -22.96 -39.95
C HIS A 251 24.72 -21.94 -40.47
#